data_AF-A0A5N6U0U8-F1
#
_entry.id   AF-A0A5N6U0U8-F1
#
_cell.length_a   1.000
_cell.length_b   1.000
_cell.length_c   1.000
_cell.angle_alpha   90.00
_cell.angle_beta   90.00
_cell.angle_gamma   90.00
#
_symmetry.space_group_name_H-M   'P 1'
#
loop_
_entity.id
_entity.type
_entity.pdbx_description
1 polymer ?
#
loop_
_entity_poly.entity_id
_entity_poly.type
_entity_poly.pdbx_seq_one_letter_code
_entity_poly.pdbx_strand_id
1 'polypeptide(L)'
;MTQQDKYTDPDLREEIKEEIKQSDKGGKPGQWSARKAQFTAAEYKKRGGDYTTSKEEGEGRDESQRSLEKWGEEEWQTKEGSGTARMEDGSRKRYLPARAWEKMSEREREETDKKKKDESREGKQFVGNTEVAKKKRKEVQGEDGGESEDVNVDGKEGEGEDENDQDEELQDGEAEDQDKEQGDEDGEGAEPGKKRTAKQKETPNKKPRTRQDSKAEREQGEQAQ
;
A
#
# COMPACT_ATOMS: atom_id res chain seq x y z
N MET A 1 8.65 23.09 -3.58
CA MET A 1 8.16 22.40 -4.79
C MET A 1 6.70 22.08 -4.55
N THR A 2 5.81 22.60 -5.38
CA THR A 2 4.41 22.19 -5.41
C THR A 2 4.31 20.75 -5.92
N GLN A 3 3.16 20.08 -5.74
CA GLN A 3 3.00 18.73 -6.29
C GLN A 3 3.07 18.70 -7.82
N GLN A 4 2.77 19.82 -8.48
CA GLN A 4 2.79 19.97 -9.93
C GLN A 4 4.22 19.99 -10.48
N ASP A 5 5.17 20.61 -9.77
CA ASP A 5 6.58 20.68 -10.18
C ASP A 5 7.28 19.30 -10.26
N LYS A 6 6.64 18.25 -9.73
CA LYS A 6 7.16 16.86 -9.73
C LYS A 6 6.91 16.12 -11.05
N TYR A 7 6.12 16.71 -11.94
CA TYR A 7 5.67 16.10 -13.18
C TYR A 7 6.18 16.92 -14.36
N THR A 8 6.63 16.24 -15.42
CA THR A 8 7.01 16.94 -16.66
C THR A 8 5.82 17.59 -17.34
N ASP A 9 4.62 17.03 -17.17
CA ASP A 9 3.37 17.60 -17.66
C ASP A 9 2.28 17.53 -16.56
N PRO A 10 2.14 18.58 -15.73
CA PRO A 10 1.17 18.58 -14.64
C PRO A 10 -0.29 18.62 -15.12
N ASP A 11 -0.56 19.26 -16.26
CA ASP A 11 -1.91 19.38 -16.81
C ASP A 11 -2.42 18.02 -17.32
N LEU A 12 -1.56 17.28 -18.04
CA LEU A 12 -1.85 15.90 -18.45
C LEU A 12 -2.13 15.00 -17.24
N ARG A 13 -1.42 15.21 -16.12
CA ARG A 13 -1.61 14.43 -14.91
C ARG A 13 -2.96 14.68 -14.25
N GLU A 14 -3.40 15.93 -14.17
CA GLU A 14 -4.71 16.29 -13.61
C GLU A 14 -5.85 15.80 -14.51
N GLU A 15 -5.72 15.88 -15.84
CA GLU A 15 -6.71 15.33 -16.78
C GLU A 15 -6.94 13.83 -16.55
N ILE A 16 -5.85 13.04 -16.51
CA ILE A 16 -5.92 11.59 -16.30
C ILE A 16 -6.48 11.26 -14.91
N LYS A 17 -6.15 12.06 -13.91
CA LYS A 17 -6.65 11.90 -12.54
C LYS A 17 -8.16 12.07 -12.50
N GLU A 18 -8.71 13.12 -13.11
CA GLU A 18 -10.16 13.33 -13.18
C GLU A 18 -10.87 12.27 -14.03
N GLU A 19 -10.32 11.88 -15.18
CA GLU A 19 -10.86 10.79 -16.00
C GLU A 19 -10.99 9.48 -15.19
N ILE A 20 -9.94 9.09 -14.47
CA ILE A 20 -9.92 7.86 -13.68
C ILE A 20 -10.77 7.98 -12.42
N LYS A 21 -10.85 9.17 -11.81
CA LYS A 21 -11.73 9.44 -10.68
C LYS A 21 -13.19 9.26 -11.08
N GLN A 22 -13.61 9.73 -12.25
CA GLN A 22 -14.97 9.53 -12.76
C GLN A 22 -15.21 8.10 -13.30
N SER A 23 -14.16 7.38 -13.67
CA SER A 23 -14.29 5.99 -14.11
C SER A 23 -14.65 5.01 -12.97
N ASP A 24 -15.27 3.90 -13.35
CA ASP A 24 -15.55 2.73 -12.50
C ASP A 24 -14.28 1.86 -12.25
N LYS A 25 -13.14 2.25 -12.84
CA LYS A 25 -11.87 1.53 -12.69
C LYS A 25 -11.24 1.81 -11.33
N GLY A 26 -11.03 0.76 -10.54
CA GLY A 26 -10.31 0.88 -9.26
C GLY A 26 -11.17 1.42 -8.11
N GLY A 27 -12.49 1.49 -8.25
CA GLY A 27 -13.39 1.92 -7.20
C GLY A 27 -14.70 2.46 -7.77
N LYS A 28 -15.56 3.01 -6.91
CA LYS A 28 -16.78 3.69 -7.38
C LYS A 28 -16.42 4.97 -8.15
N PRO A 29 -17.20 5.33 -9.19
CA PRO A 29 -17.12 6.64 -9.85
C PRO A 29 -17.15 7.81 -8.85
N GLY A 30 -16.41 8.88 -9.15
CA GLY A 30 -16.28 10.08 -8.32
C GLY A 30 -15.35 9.96 -7.11
N GLN A 31 -15.03 8.74 -6.66
CA GLN A 31 -14.17 8.51 -5.48
C GLN A 31 -12.70 8.35 -5.86
N TRP A 32 -11.81 8.82 -4.99
CA TRP A 32 -10.38 8.57 -5.07
C TRP A 32 -9.99 7.33 -4.26
N SER A 33 -9.17 6.46 -4.84
CA SER A 33 -8.70 5.23 -4.18
C SER A 33 -7.23 4.96 -4.51
N ALA A 34 -6.57 4.15 -3.68
CA ALA A 34 -5.20 3.73 -3.95
C ALA A 34 -5.05 3.02 -5.31
N ARG A 35 -6.06 2.24 -5.72
CA ARG A 35 -6.05 1.54 -7.01
C ARG A 35 -6.22 2.50 -8.19
N LYS A 36 -7.02 3.56 -8.03
CA LYS A 36 -7.15 4.65 -9.00
C LYS A 36 -5.83 5.41 -9.16
N ALA A 37 -5.17 5.76 -8.06
CA ALA A 37 -3.84 6.38 -8.11
C ALA A 37 -2.81 5.54 -8.88
N GLN A 38 -2.84 4.21 -8.72
CA GLN A 38 -2.00 3.29 -9.50
C GLN A 38 -2.32 3.35 -11.01
N PHE A 39 -3.59 3.39 -11.38
CA PHE A 39 -3.98 3.54 -12.79
C PHE A 39 -3.59 4.90 -13.36
N THR A 40 -3.76 5.98 -12.60
CA THR A 40 -3.34 7.32 -13.02
C THR A 40 -1.85 7.38 -13.28
N ALA A 41 -1.02 6.81 -12.40
CA ALA A 41 0.43 6.75 -12.62
C ALA A 41 0.80 5.93 -13.88
N ALA A 42 0.09 4.82 -14.12
CA ALA A 42 0.33 3.98 -15.30
C ALA A 42 -0.09 4.67 -16.61
N GLU A 43 -1.28 5.28 -16.66
CA GLU A 43 -1.77 5.99 -17.84
C GLU A 43 -0.97 7.28 -18.09
N TYR A 44 -0.54 7.99 -17.05
CA TYR A 44 0.33 9.16 -17.18
C TYR A 44 1.64 8.80 -17.90
N LYS A 45 2.32 7.73 -17.46
CA LYS A 45 3.52 7.22 -18.15
C LYS A 45 3.23 6.77 -19.58
N LYS A 46 2.09 6.12 -19.81
CA LYS A 46 1.68 5.64 -21.13
C LYS A 46 1.36 6.78 -22.10
N ARG A 47 0.84 7.90 -21.61
CA ARG A 47 0.59 9.12 -22.40
C ARG A 47 1.84 9.99 -22.56
N GLY A 48 3.00 9.52 -22.12
CA GLY A 48 4.30 10.20 -22.30
C GLY A 48 4.68 11.16 -21.18
N GLY A 49 3.88 11.22 -20.11
CA GLY A 49 4.23 11.96 -18.90
C GLY A 49 5.34 11.25 -18.11
N ASP A 50 6.27 12.02 -17.57
CA ASP A 50 7.35 11.53 -16.73
C ASP A 50 7.49 12.39 -15.46
N TYR A 51 8.50 12.11 -14.65
CA TYR A 51 8.74 12.76 -13.36
C TYR A 51 9.99 13.61 -13.50
N THR A 52 9.94 14.83 -12.98
CA THR A 52 11.09 15.76 -13.03
C THR A 52 12.23 15.33 -12.12
N THR A 53 11.94 14.45 -11.16
CA THR A 53 12.92 13.95 -10.20
C THR A 53 13.50 12.62 -10.69
N SER A 54 14.75 12.63 -11.13
CA SER A 54 15.50 11.41 -11.43
C SER A 54 15.80 10.66 -10.13
N LYS A 55 15.57 9.33 -10.10
CA LYS A 55 15.95 8.50 -8.95
C LYS A 55 17.46 8.58 -8.70
N GLU A 56 18.27 8.71 -9.74
CA GLU A 56 19.74 8.71 -9.64
C GLU A 56 20.33 10.03 -9.14
N GLU A 57 19.70 11.16 -9.46
CA GLU A 57 20.28 12.48 -9.17
C GLU A 57 20.01 12.93 -7.73
N GLY A 58 19.01 12.35 -7.05
CA GLY A 58 18.70 12.66 -5.64
C GLY A 58 18.19 14.09 -5.38
N GLU A 59 18.35 14.99 -6.36
CA GLU A 59 17.82 16.33 -6.43
C GLU A 59 16.29 16.29 -6.63
N GLY A 60 15.55 17.00 -5.78
CA GLY A 60 14.08 17.02 -5.80
C GLY A 60 13.38 15.87 -5.07
N ARG A 61 14.11 14.92 -4.47
CA ARG A 61 13.48 13.98 -3.52
C ARG A 61 13.01 14.73 -2.28
N ASP A 62 11.80 14.41 -1.83
CA ASP A 62 11.24 14.91 -0.58
C ASP A 62 11.88 14.20 0.64
N GLU A 63 11.90 14.84 1.80
CA GLU A 63 12.42 14.25 3.05
C GLU A 63 11.72 12.93 3.39
N SER A 64 10.42 12.85 3.12
CA SER A 64 9.63 11.62 3.26
C SER A 64 10.08 10.49 2.32
N GLN A 65 10.53 10.82 1.10
CA GLN A 65 11.03 9.82 0.15
C GLN A 65 12.41 9.29 0.56
N ARG A 66 13.26 10.18 1.08
CA ARG A 66 14.57 9.80 1.62
C ARG A 66 14.42 8.92 2.87
N SER A 67 13.49 9.26 3.77
CA SER A 67 13.25 8.46 4.97
C SER A 67 12.66 7.08 4.64
N LEU A 68 11.81 6.96 3.61
CA LEU A 68 11.29 5.68 3.12
C LEU A 68 12.37 4.79 2.49
N GLU A 69 13.29 5.36 1.70
CA GLU A 69 14.41 4.61 1.12
C GLU A 69 15.26 4.01 2.24
N LYS A 70 15.67 4.87 3.19
CA LYS A 70 16.44 4.45 4.36
C LYS A 70 15.71 3.40 5.20
N TRP A 71 14.42 3.57 5.47
CA TRP A 71 13.60 2.59 6.18
C TRP A 71 13.55 1.24 5.46
N GLY A 72 13.54 1.25 4.13
CA GLY A 72 13.57 0.05 3.29
C GLY A 72 14.94 -0.63 3.20
N GLU A 73 16.02 0.13 3.37
CA GLU A 73 17.40 -0.37 3.45
C GLU A 73 17.73 -1.01 4.80
N GLU A 74 16.96 -0.71 5.85
CA GLU A 74 17.16 -1.33 7.16
C GLU A 74 16.95 -2.85 7.09
N GLU A 75 17.87 -3.60 7.71
CA GLU A 75 17.74 -5.05 7.83
C GLU A 75 16.75 -5.40 8.96
N TRP A 76 15.47 -5.48 8.63
CA TRP A 76 14.44 -5.83 9.59
C TRP A 76 14.47 -7.33 9.93
N GLN A 77 14.53 -7.66 11.22
CA GLN A 77 14.59 -9.04 11.68
C GLN A 77 14.00 -9.24 13.09
N THR A 78 13.80 -10.51 13.45
CA THR A 78 13.47 -10.94 14.82
C THR A 78 14.73 -11.04 15.70
N LYS A 79 14.57 -11.24 17.01
CA LYS A 79 15.69 -11.42 17.97
C LYS A 79 16.74 -12.45 17.49
N GLU A 80 16.28 -13.53 16.83
CA GLU A 80 17.13 -14.64 16.36
C GLU A 80 17.75 -14.42 14.97
N GLY A 81 17.48 -13.26 14.36
CA GLY A 81 17.94 -12.92 13.02
C GLY A 81 17.06 -13.45 11.88
N SER A 82 15.87 -13.98 12.20
CA SER A 82 14.92 -14.43 11.18
C SER A 82 14.06 -13.28 10.66
N GLY A 83 13.86 -13.21 9.34
CA GLY A 83 12.91 -12.30 8.68
C GLY A 83 11.44 -12.69 8.89
N THR A 84 11.16 -13.82 9.55
CA THR A 84 9.78 -14.28 9.81
C THR A 84 9.40 -14.05 11.27
N ALA A 85 8.45 -13.13 11.48
CA ALA A 85 7.93 -12.83 12.81
C ALA A 85 6.65 -13.61 13.18
N ARG A 86 5.98 -14.28 12.22
CA ARG A 86 4.80 -15.11 12.51
C ARG A 86 5.23 -16.46 13.08
N MET A 87 4.66 -16.86 14.21
CA MET A 87 4.86 -18.19 14.78
C MET A 87 3.71 -19.13 14.39
N GLU A 88 3.95 -20.44 14.50
CA GLU A 88 2.97 -21.48 14.17
C GLU A 88 1.73 -21.44 15.06
N ASP A 89 1.90 -21.02 16.32
CA ASP A 89 0.81 -20.85 17.30
C ASP A 89 -0.02 -19.57 17.07
N GLY A 90 0.25 -18.83 15.99
CA GLY A 90 -0.44 -17.58 15.65
C GLY A 90 0.10 -16.34 16.37
N SER A 91 0.98 -16.50 17.36
CA SER A 91 1.62 -15.37 18.02
C SER A 91 2.69 -14.72 17.11
N ARG A 92 3.10 -13.51 17.47
CA ARG A 92 4.09 -12.73 16.71
C ARG A 92 5.32 -12.45 17.55
N LYS A 93 6.50 -12.63 16.97
CA LYS A 93 7.78 -12.14 17.52
C LYS A 93 7.91 -10.64 17.27
N ARG A 94 8.76 -9.96 18.04
CA ARG A 94 9.12 -8.57 17.81
C ARG A 94 9.96 -8.47 16.53
N TYR A 95 9.66 -7.45 15.73
CA TYR A 95 10.36 -7.17 14.48
C TYR A 95 10.99 -5.78 14.59
N LEU A 96 12.32 -5.71 14.53
CA LEU A 96 13.10 -4.48 14.69
C LEU A 96 14.30 -4.51 13.73
N PRO A 97 14.88 -3.35 13.42
CA PRO A 97 16.13 -3.28 12.66
C PRO A 97 17.26 -4.05 13.35
N ALA A 98 18.09 -4.73 12.57
CA ALA A 98 19.23 -5.52 13.04
C ALA A 98 20.13 -4.73 13.98
N ARG A 99 20.52 -3.53 13.56
CA ARG A 99 21.36 -2.60 14.34
C ARG A 99 20.74 -2.22 15.68
N ALA A 100 19.40 -2.14 15.76
CA ALA A 100 18.71 -1.84 17.01
C ALA A 100 18.80 -3.02 17.98
N TRP A 101 18.70 -4.26 17.48
CA TRP A 101 18.98 -5.44 18.29
C TRP A 101 20.42 -5.44 18.79
N GLU A 102 21.41 -5.21 17.92
CA GLU A 102 22.84 -5.21 18.28
C GLU A 102 23.16 -4.28 19.46
N LYS A 103 22.50 -3.13 19.52
CA LYS A 103 22.66 -2.13 20.60
C LYS A 103 21.89 -2.43 21.88
N MET A 104 21.13 -3.51 21.94
CA MET A 104 20.44 -4.00 23.13
C MET A 104 21.20 -5.17 23.76
N SER A 105 21.19 -5.22 25.09
CA SER A 105 21.61 -6.41 25.85
C SER A 105 20.63 -7.57 25.66
N GLU A 106 21.10 -8.80 25.80
CA GLU A 106 20.29 -10.00 25.59
C GLU A 106 19.00 -10.02 26.43
N ARG A 107 19.08 -9.51 27.66
CA ARG A 107 17.93 -9.35 28.56
C ARG A 107 16.89 -8.37 27.99
N GLU A 108 17.32 -7.21 27.52
CA GLU A 108 16.42 -6.22 26.90
C GLU A 108 15.80 -6.78 25.62
N ARG A 109 16.56 -7.55 24.85
CA ARG A 109 16.04 -8.20 23.62
C ARG A 109 14.93 -9.19 23.95
N GLU A 110 15.16 -10.01 24.98
CA GLU A 110 14.18 -11.00 25.44
C GLU A 110 12.93 -10.33 26.01
N GLU A 111 13.08 -9.28 26.80
CA GLU A 111 11.95 -8.57 27.40
C GLU A 111 11.01 -7.98 26.34
N THR A 112 11.56 -7.31 25.32
CA THR A 112 10.74 -6.69 24.27
C THR A 112 10.08 -7.71 23.34
N ASP A 113 10.75 -8.84 23.08
CA ASP A 113 10.20 -9.94 22.29
C ASP A 113 9.12 -10.69 23.06
N LYS A 114 9.37 -11.01 24.34
CA LYS A 114 8.41 -11.63 25.24
C LYS A 114 7.15 -10.80 25.35
N LYS A 115 7.26 -9.48 25.56
CA LYS A 115 6.10 -8.57 25.56
C LYS A 115 5.28 -8.69 24.27
N LYS A 116 5.95 -8.73 23.09
CA LYS A 116 5.24 -8.87 21.81
C LYS A 116 4.55 -10.22 21.67
N LYS A 117 5.22 -11.28 22.08
CA LYS A 117 4.73 -12.66 22.03
C LYS A 117 3.51 -12.87 22.92
N ASP A 118 3.61 -12.45 24.18
CA ASP A 118 2.55 -12.61 25.18
C ASP A 118 1.29 -11.83 24.77
N GLU A 119 1.42 -10.54 24.48
CA GLU A 119 0.28 -9.71 24.07
C GLU A 119 -0.31 -10.12 22.71
N SER A 120 0.52 -10.56 21.77
CA SER A 120 0.02 -11.09 20.50
C SER A 120 -0.76 -12.39 20.68
N ARG A 121 -0.38 -13.22 21.67
CA ARG A 121 -1.10 -14.44 22.01
C ARG A 121 -2.44 -14.13 22.68
N GLU A 122 -2.54 -13.01 23.38
CA GLU A 122 -3.82 -12.46 23.90
C GLU A 122 -4.72 -11.89 22.79
N GLY A 123 -4.27 -11.89 21.53
CA GLY A 123 -5.05 -11.40 20.38
C GLY A 123 -4.83 -9.92 20.06
N LYS A 124 -3.90 -9.22 20.73
CA LYS A 124 -3.58 -7.82 20.42
C LYS A 124 -2.79 -7.74 19.11
N GLN A 125 -3.41 -7.17 18.07
CA GLN A 125 -2.76 -6.94 16.77
C GLN A 125 -1.56 -5.98 16.92
N PHE A 126 -1.75 -4.87 17.63
CA PHE A 126 -0.75 -3.85 17.88
C PHE A 126 -0.24 -3.95 19.32
N VAL A 127 1.08 -3.98 19.46
CA VAL A 127 1.76 -4.05 20.77
C VAL A 127 2.94 -3.12 20.70
N GLY A 128 2.93 -2.07 21.51
CA GLY A 128 3.98 -1.06 21.53
C GLY A 128 5.37 -1.65 21.83
N ASN A 129 6.41 -1.04 21.27
CA ASN A 129 7.79 -1.34 21.64
C ASN A 129 8.02 -0.98 23.11
N THR A 130 8.92 -1.70 23.79
CA THR A 130 9.40 -1.27 25.12
C THR A 130 10.18 0.03 25.00
N GLU A 131 10.30 0.80 26.08
CA GLU A 131 11.00 2.09 26.08
C GLU A 131 12.46 1.97 25.63
N VAL A 132 13.13 0.89 26.04
CA VAL A 132 14.48 0.57 25.56
C VAL A 132 14.47 0.33 24.04
N ALA A 133 13.52 -0.45 23.54
CA ALA A 133 13.44 -0.75 22.12
C ALA A 133 13.12 0.49 21.28
N LYS A 134 12.24 1.37 21.75
CA LYS A 134 11.98 2.68 21.14
C LYS A 134 13.26 3.52 21.09
N LYS A 135 13.95 3.66 22.23
CA LYS A 135 15.18 4.44 22.32
C LYS A 135 16.27 3.93 21.38
N LYS A 136 16.50 2.62 21.33
CA LYS A 136 17.52 2.02 20.47
C LYS A 136 17.18 2.11 18.99
N ARG A 137 15.92 1.98 18.61
CA ARG A 137 15.48 2.26 17.23
C ARG A 137 15.77 3.72 16.86
N LYS A 138 15.40 4.67 17.73
CA LYS A 138 15.67 6.10 17.51
C LYS A 138 17.16 6.41 17.40
N GLU A 139 17.98 5.78 18.23
CA GLU A 139 19.44 5.93 18.22
C GLU A 139 20.04 5.49 16.87
N VAL A 140 19.65 4.32 16.37
CA VAL A 140 20.10 3.81 15.05
C VAL A 140 19.61 4.72 13.93
N GLN A 141 18.36 5.16 13.97
CA GLN A 141 17.80 6.02 12.94
C GLN A 141 18.50 7.39 12.90
N GLY A 142 18.85 7.95 14.06
CA GLY A 142 19.59 9.21 14.18
C GLY A 142 21.03 9.12 13.70
N GLU A 143 21.71 7.98 13.90
CA GLU A 143 23.09 7.78 13.42
C GLU A 143 23.20 7.82 11.89
N ASP A 144 22.21 7.26 11.20
CA ASP A 144 22.15 7.31 9.74
C ASP A 144 21.60 8.67 9.22
N GLY A 145 21.52 9.71 10.06
CA GLY A 145 21.13 11.08 9.67
C GLY A 145 19.63 11.30 9.41
N GLY A 146 18.75 10.47 9.99
CA GLY A 146 17.30 10.57 9.79
C GLY A 146 16.61 11.10 11.03
N GLU A 147 16.28 12.38 11.04
CA GLU A 147 15.32 12.93 11.99
C GLU A 147 13.92 12.63 11.43
N SER A 148 13.32 11.50 11.85
CA SER A 148 11.88 11.30 11.61
C SER A 148 11.13 11.61 12.89
N GLU A 149 10.14 12.49 12.80
CA GLU A 149 9.15 12.67 13.84
C GLU A 149 8.36 11.36 13.98
N ASP A 150 8.54 10.62 15.08
CA ASP A 150 7.65 9.51 15.43
C ASP A 150 6.26 10.10 15.71
N VAL A 151 5.32 9.87 14.79
CA VAL A 151 3.88 9.94 15.12
C VAL A 151 3.63 8.93 16.22
N ASN A 152 3.47 9.42 17.45
CA ASN A 152 2.94 8.66 18.57
C ASN A 152 1.53 8.17 18.18
N VAL A 153 1.44 6.96 17.63
CA VAL A 153 0.19 6.18 17.72
C VAL A 153 0.14 5.63 19.14
N ASP A 154 -0.10 6.56 20.07
CA ASP A 154 -0.68 6.23 21.36
C ASP A 154 -2.10 5.76 21.07
N GLY A 155 -2.47 4.58 21.58
CA GLY A 155 -3.74 3.94 21.28
C GLY A 155 -4.90 4.83 21.72
N LYS A 156 -5.41 5.65 20.81
CA LYS A 156 -6.68 6.35 20.98
C LYS A 156 -7.68 5.75 20.02
N GLU A 157 -8.71 5.20 20.66
CA GLU A 157 -9.92 4.63 20.11
C GLU A 157 -10.50 5.57 19.05
N GLY A 158 -10.92 4.99 17.93
CA GLY A 158 -11.24 5.74 16.72
C GLY A 158 -12.55 6.48 16.82
N GLU A 159 -12.52 7.73 16.36
CA GLU A 159 -13.63 8.44 15.74
C GLU A 159 -13.01 9.25 14.60
N GLY A 160 -13.27 8.84 13.37
CA GLY A 160 -12.77 9.49 12.17
C GLY A 160 -13.77 10.54 11.72
N GLU A 161 -13.44 11.81 11.93
CA GLU A 161 -14.11 12.95 11.29
C GLU A 161 -13.12 13.51 10.27
N ASP A 162 -13.43 13.22 9.00
CA ASP A 162 -12.71 13.68 7.81
C ASP A 162 -13.28 15.07 7.46
N GLU A 163 -12.71 16.13 8.03
CA GLU A 163 -13.03 17.50 7.65
C GLU A 163 -12.15 17.90 6.45
N ASN A 164 -12.73 17.73 5.26
CA ASN A 164 -12.23 18.27 4.00
C ASN A 164 -12.59 19.77 3.95
N ASP A 165 -11.61 20.62 4.27
CA ASP A 165 -11.65 22.07 4.02
C ASP A 165 -11.41 22.31 2.53
N GLN A 166 -12.49 22.43 1.77
CA GLN A 166 -12.50 23.06 0.46
C GLN A 166 -13.64 24.07 0.47
N ASP A 167 -13.24 25.33 0.35
CA ASP A 167 -14.09 26.48 0.14
C ASP A 167 -14.80 26.33 -1.21
N GLU A 168 -16.12 26.27 -1.17
CA GLU A 168 -16.96 26.53 -2.34
C GLU A 168 -18.06 27.48 -1.86
N GLU A 169 -18.02 28.71 -2.38
CA GLU A 169 -19.08 29.71 -2.26
C GLU A 169 -20.42 29.10 -2.69
N LEU A 170 -21.31 28.86 -1.72
CA LEU A 170 -22.72 28.60 -1.99
C LEU A 170 -23.42 29.92 -2.27
N GLN A 171 -23.63 30.19 -3.55
CA GLN A 171 -24.55 31.21 -4.02
C GLN A 171 -25.99 30.71 -3.77
N ASP A 172 -26.72 31.48 -2.99
CA ASP A 172 -28.13 31.31 -2.67
C ASP A 172 -29.00 31.39 -3.92
N GLY A 173 -29.70 30.30 -4.21
CA GLY A 173 -30.73 30.23 -5.23
C GLY A 173 -32.02 29.72 -4.60
N GLU A 174 -32.93 30.64 -4.36
CA GLU A 174 -34.22 30.46 -3.71
C GLU A 174 -35.05 29.30 -4.28
N ALA A 175 -35.73 28.62 -3.37
CA ALA A 175 -36.72 27.60 -3.66
C ALA A 175 -37.95 28.22 -4.34
N GLU A 176 -38.32 27.71 -5.52
CA GLU A 176 -39.69 27.77 -5.98
C GLU A 176 -40.33 26.38 -5.88
N ASP A 177 -41.23 26.32 -4.90
CA ASP A 177 -42.26 25.32 -4.69
C ASP A 177 -43.18 25.23 -5.93
N GLN A 178 -43.22 24.07 -6.58
CA GLN A 178 -44.33 23.69 -7.45
C GLN A 178 -44.72 22.23 -7.23
N ASP A 179 -45.68 22.11 -6.33
CA ASP A 179 -46.64 21.04 -6.16
C ASP A 179 -47.27 20.59 -7.50
N LYS A 180 -47.13 19.31 -7.86
CA LYS A 180 -48.05 18.60 -8.77
C LYS A 180 -48.15 17.13 -8.41
N GLU A 181 -49.22 16.81 -7.66
CA GLU A 181 -49.87 15.51 -7.66
C GLU A 181 -50.44 15.12 -9.04
N GLN A 182 -50.18 13.88 -9.44
CA GLN A 182 -51.05 12.94 -10.18
C GLN A 182 -50.19 11.69 -10.46
N GLY A 183 -50.57 10.45 -10.21
CA GLY A 183 -51.87 9.81 -10.04
C GLY A 183 -51.68 8.38 -10.58
N ASP A 184 -52.20 7.41 -9.83
CA ASP A 184 -52.15 5.95 -9.88
C ASP A 184 -52.03 5.22 -11.25
N GLU A 185 -51.36 4.04 -11.25
CA GLU A 185 -52.04 2.71 -11.30
C GLU A 185 -51.04 1.53 -11.50
N ASP A 186 -51.09 0.60 -10.54
CA ASP A 186 -51.04 -0.87 -10.56
C ASP A 186 -50.13 -1.70 -11.49
N GLY A 187 -49.53 -2.77 -10.92
CA GLY A 187 -49.14 -3.95 -11.70
C GLY A 187 -48.07 -4.89 -11.11
N GLU A 188 -48.44 -5.67 -10.10
CA GLU A 188 -48.03 -7.05 -9.72
C GLU A 188 -46.60 -7.60 -9.92
N GLY A 189 -46.18 -8.37 -8.91
CA GLY A 189 -44.85 -8.99 -8.77
C GLY A 189 -44.60 -10.27 -9.59
N ALA A 190 -43.32 -10.67 -9.63
CA ALA A 190 -42.88 -12.07 -9.48
C ALA A 190 -41.34 -12.20 -9.51
N GLU A 191 -40.81 -12.67 -8.39
CA GLU A 191 -39.72 -13.65 -8.17
C GLU A 191 -38.31 -13.53 -8.82
N PRO A 192 -37.25 -13.87 -8.04
CA PRO A 192 -35.85 -13.71 -8.42
C PRO A 192 -35.24 -14.98 -9.04
N GLY A 193 -34.40 -14.84 -10.06
CA GLY A 193 -33.57 -15.97 -10.49
C GLY A 193 -32.73 -15.74 -11.73
N LYS A 194 -31.40 -15.75 -11.56
CA LYS A 194 -30.49 -16.71 -12.21
C LYS A 194 -29.03 -16.39 -11.91
N LYS A 195 -28.47 -17.19 -10.99
CA LYS A 195 -27.03 -17.42 -10.86
C LYS A 195 -26.51 -17.98 -12.19
N ARG A 196 -25.55 -17.28 -12.82
CA ARG A 196 -24.76 -17.86 -13.92
C ARG A 196 -23.48 -18.44 -13.33
N THR A 197 -23.49 -19.76 -13.15
CA THR A 197 -22.31 -20.58 -12.94
C THR A 197 -21.47 -20.61 -14.22
N ALA A 198 -20.28 -20.03 -14.19
CA ALA A 198 -19.28 -20.22 -15.24
C ALA A 198 -18.43 -21.46 -14.90
N LYS A 199 -18.60 -22.47 -15.74
CA LYS A 199 -17.91 -23.75 -15.81
C LYS A 199 -16.38 -23.54 -15.81
N GLN A 200 -15.69 -24.05 -14.80
CA GLN A 200 -14.25 -24.32 -14.86
C GLN A 200 -13.98 -25.31 -16.01
N LYS A 201 -13.15 -24.89 -16.97
CA LYS A 201 -12.46 -25.82 -17.87
C LYS A 201 -11.15 -26.19 -17.21
N GLU A 202 -11.02 -27.46 -16.85
CA GLU A 202 -9.77 -28.07 -16.42
C GLU A 202 -8.77 -28.05 -17.58
N THR A 203 -7.60 -27.46 -17.33
CA THR A 203 -6.42 -27.60 -18.18
C THR A 203 -5.44 -28.55 -17.49
N PRO A 204 -4.89 -29.55 -18.19
CA PRO A 204 -4.03 -30.55 -17.56
C PRO A 204 -2.69 -29.96 -17.13
N ASN A 205 -2.35 -30.27 -15.88
CA ASN A 205 -1.13 -29.97 -15.16
C ASN A 205 0.13 -30.41 -15.95
N LYS A 206 0.92 -29.47 -16.47
CA LYS A 206 2.27 -29.75 -17.01
C LYS A 206 3.32 -29.36 -15.97
N LYS A 207 4.05 -30.35 -15.47
CA LYS A 207 5.23 -30.19 -14.60
C LYS A 207 6.28 -29.25 -15.21
N PRO A 208 7.01 -28.47 -14.40
CA PRO A 208 8.08 -27.62 -14.89
C PRO A 208 9.25 -28.46 -15.41
N ARG A 209 9.75 -28.12 -16.61
CA ARG A 209 10.95 -28.74 -17.22
C ARG A 209 12.20 -28.14 -16.59
N THR A 210 13.18 -28.98 -16.28
CA THR A 210 14.46 -28.57 -15.69
C THR A 210 15.50 -28.29 -16.78
N ARG A 211 16.55 -27.53 -16.40
CA ARG A 211 17.62 -26.98 -17.27
C ARG A 211 18.49 -28.01 -18.01
N GLN A 212 18.21 -29.31 -17.94
CA GLN A 212 19.00 -30.34 -18.62
C GLN A 212 18.43 -30.74 -20.00
N ASP A 213 17.18 -30.36 -20.33
CA ASP A 213 16.57 -30.67 -21.63
C ASP A 213 17.00 -29.72 -22.78
N SER A 214 17.56 -28.54 -22.48
CA SER A 214 17.90 -27.53 -23.51
C SER A 214 19.23 -27.75 -24.23
N LYS A 215 19.97 -28.83 -23.92
CA LYS A 215 21.27 -29.13 -24.54
C LYS A 215 21.19 -30.10 -25.73
N ALA A 216 20.10 -30.87 -25.84
CA ALA A 216 19.97 -31.89 -26.89
C ALA A 216 19.44 -31.37 -28.25
N GLU A 217 18.87 -30.16 -28.30
CA GLU A 217 18.33 -29.59 -29.55
C GLU A 217 19.33 -28.71 -30.32
N ARG A 218 20.55 -28.49 -29.80
CA ARG A 218 21.55 -27.62 -30.45
C ARG A 218 22.57 -28.37 -31.31
N GLU A 219 22.55 -29.71 -31.32
CA GLU A 219 23.49 -30.53 -32.11
C GLU A 219 22.86 -31.20 -33.35
N GLN A 220 21.56 -31.01 -33.63
CA GLN A 220 20.92 -31.56 -34.84
C GLN A 220 20.69 -30.53 -35.97
N GLY A 221 21.15 -29.28 -35.79
CA GLY A 221 21.05 -28.22 -36.80
C GLY A 221 22.26 -28.08 -37.73
N GLU A 222 23.32 -28.85 -37.54
CA GLU A 222 24.59 -28.71 -38.29
C GLU A 222 24.85 -29.87 -39.29
N GLN A 223 23.85 -30.72 -39.56
CA GLN A 223 23.92 -31.73 -40.62
C GLN A 223 22.70 -31.66 -41.54
N ALA A 224 22.59 -30.55 -42.28
CA ALA A 224 21.84 -30.50 -43.53
C ALA A 224 22.48 -29.41 -44.41
N GLN A 225 23.54 -29.80 -45.12
CA GLN A 225 23.88 -29.21 -46.41
C GLN A 225 23.02 -29.83 -47.50
#